data_AF-A0A0D3F0T5-F1
#
_entry.id   AF-A0A0D3F0T5-F1
#
_cell.length_a   1.000
_cell.length_b   1.000
_cell.length_c   1.000
_cell.angle_alpha   90.00
_cell.angle_beta   90.00
_cell.angle_gamma   90.00
#
_symmetry.space_group_name_H-M   'P 1'
#
loop_
_entity.id
_entity.type
_entity.pdbx_description
1 polymer ?
#
loop_
_entity_poly.entity_id
_entity_poly.type
_entity_poly.pdbx_seq_one_letter_code
_entity_poly.pdbx_strand_id
1 'polypeptide(L)'
;MPMPLPSQVHRCHLLPAPPHSPSLVTLLSSPLLNLFTPPPATTTTLYSGDIMFINTASFVAGAVVASPEQPAKLVRDQRRVVPGSCRARRGAASNGFRTYCMQTWSPFTNRRYEAMSYLPPLSAESISKEIEFIMSKGWVPCLEFDKEGEIHRSNSRMPGYYDGRYWTLWKLPMFGCSDAAAVLREVEECRREYPDAFIRLIAFDSSRQCQCMSFVVHKPPSAAASPATVAGAE
;
A
#
# COMPACT_ATOMS: atom_id res chain seq x y z
N MET A 1 53.03 -14.00 -34.50
CA MET A 1 52.09 -12.94 -34.94
C MET A 1 50.71 -13.41 -34.55
N PRO A 2 50.27 -13.18 -33.30
CA PRO A 2 49.67 -11.89 -32.91
C PRO A 2 49.97 -11.45 -31.45
N MET A 3 49.69 -10.17 -31.20
CA MET A 3 49.62 -9.37 -29.96
C MET A 3 49.80 -10.04 -28.59
N PRO A 4 50.67 -9.48 -27.71
CA PRO A 4 50.58 -9.66 -26.27
C PRO A 4 49.80 -8.53 -25.56
N LEU A 5 49.07 -8.93 -24.52
CA LEU A 5 48.28 -8.13 -23.55
C LEU A 5 49.14 -7.88 -22.27
N PRO A 6 48.65 -7.15 -21.24
CA PRO A 6 49.19 -5.87 -20.78
C PRO A 6 49.97 -5.95 -19.46
N SER A 7 50.87 -4.99 -19.22
CA SER A 7 51.44 -4.75 -17.88
C SER A 7 52.23 -3.45 -17.86
N GLN A 8 51.63 -2.35 -17.42
CA GLN A 8 52.37 -1.25 -16.80
C GLN A 8 51.49 -0.56 -15.74
N VAL A 9 51.85 -0.84 -14.49
CA VAL A 9 51.38 -0.18 -13.27
C VAL A 9 51.99 1.21 -13.25
N HIS A 10 51.17 2.25 -13.39
CA HIS A 10 51.65 3.62 -13.19
C HIS A 10 51.73 3.93 -11.70
N ARG A 11 52.99 4.00 -11.25
CA ARG A 11 53.46 4.40 -9.93
C ARG A 11 53.26 5.92 -9.80
N CYS A 12 52.22 6.34 -9.09
CA CYS A 12 52.03 7.74 -8.72
C CYS A 12 53.15 8.16 -7.76
N HIS A 13 54.07 8.99 -8.26
CA HIS A 13 55.06 9.67 -7.44
C HIS A 13 54.37 10.79 -6.65
N LEU A 14 54.46 10.71 -5.33
CA LEU A 14 53.99 11.71 -4.38
C LEU A 14 54.71 13.05 -4.57
N LEU A 15 53.93 14.13 -4.61
CA LEU A 15 54.40 15.50 -4.41
C LEU A 15 54.54 15.81 -2.90
N PRO A 16 55.53 16.64 -2.49
CA PRO A 16 55.78 16.97 -1.08
C PRO A 16 54.79 18.01 -0.52
N ALA A 17 54.53 17.92 0.79
CA ALA A 17 53.57 18.73 1.54
C ALA A 17 54.11 20.14 1.90
N PRO A 18 53.23 21.18 1.93
CA PRO A 18 53.54 22.50 2.47
C PRO A 18 53.37 22.60 4.01
N PRO A 19 53.94 23.64 4.67
CA PRO A 19 54.32 23.60 6.08
C PRO A 19 53.20 23.93 7.08
N HIS A 20 53.23 23.18 8.19
CA HIS A 20 52.87 23.50 9.57
C HIS A 20 51.81 24.59 9.84
N SER A 21 50.57 24.14 10.10
CA SER A 21 49.59 24.85 10.93
C SER A 21 49.55 24.24 12.34
N PRO A 22 49.37 25.06 13.40
CA PRO A 22 49.60 24.65 14.78
C PRO A 22 48.47 23.80 15.39
N SER A 23 48.89 23.00 16.37
CA SER A 23 48.20 21.95 17.09
C SER A 23 46.89 22.34 17.79
N LEU A 24 46.00 21.34 17.81
CA LEU A 24 44.63 21.21 18.33
C LEU A 24 44.42 21.42 19.85
N VAL A 25 45.22 22.24 20.54
CA VAL A 25 45.20 22.33 22.03
C VAL A 25 44.83 23.72 22.57
N THR A 26 44.59 24.73 21.73
CA THR A 26 44.34 26.10 22.23
C THR A 26 43.09 26.72 21.62
N LEU A 27 41.91 26.26 22.03
CA LEU A 27 40.65 27.05 21.98
C LEU A 27 39.55 26.45 22.90
N LEU A 28 39.94 25.80 24.01
CA LEU A 28 39.05 25.44 25.12
C LEU A 28 39.07 26.57 26.16
N SER A 29 38.59 27.76 25.80
CA SER A 29 38.23 28.81 26.76
C SER A 29 37.54 29.97 26.05
N SER A 30 36.24 29.84 25.76
CA SER A 30 35.31 30.97 25.72
C SER A 30 33.85 30.50 25.73
N PRO A 31 32.93 31.24 26.40
CA PRO A 31 31.69 30.70 26.92
C PRO A 31 30.50 31.16 26.07
N LEU A 32 30.18 30.43 25.00
CA LEU A 32 29.01 30.76 24.16
C LEU A 32 28.29 29.53 23.59
N LEU A 33 28.25 28.43 24.36
CA LEU A 33 27.38 27.28 24.07
C LEU A 33 26.83 26.72 25.39
N ASN A 34 25.77 27.35 25.91
CA ASN A 34 24.82 26.71 26.82
C ASN A 34 23.57 27.60 26.99
N LEU A 35 22.58 27.39 26.12
CA LEU A 35 21.18 27.72 26.36
C LEU A 35 20.30 26.75 25.54
N PHE A 36 20.57 25.46 25.73
CA PHE A 36 19.64 24.38 25.39
C PHE A 36 19.41 23.56 26.66
N THR A 37 18.70 24.17 27.61
CA THR A 37 18.17 23.46 28.78
C THR A 37 16.84 22.79 28.39
N PRO A 38 16.67 21.47 28.58
CA PRO A 38 15.38 20.82 28.41
C PRO A 38 14.43 21.26 29.55
N PRO A 39 13.12 21.47 29.28
CA PRO A 39 12.17 21.74 30.36
C PRO A 39 12.01 20.51 31.28
N PRO A 40 11.80 20.71 32.58
CA PRO A 40 11.74 19.63 33.56
C PRO A 40 10.48 18.78 33.42
N ALA A 41 10.67 17.47 33.54
CA ALA A 41 9.60 16.50 33.76
C ALA A 41 8.87 16.85 35.06
N THR A 42 7.57 17.11 34.97
CA THR A 42 6.72 17.26 36.15
C THR A 42 6.05 15.92 36.44
N THR A 43 6.57 15.23 37.46
CA THR A 43 5.92 14.11 38.13
C THR A 43 4.76 14.65 38.97
N THR A 44 3.54 14.20 38.69
CA THR A 44 2.46 14.19 39.68
C THR A 44 1.92 12.77 39.79
N THR A 45 2.43 12.05 40.78
CA THR A 45 1.84 10.82 41.30
C THR A 45 1.16 11.21 42.61
N LEU A 46 -0.14 10.95 42.77
CA LEU A 46 -0.68 10.09 43.83
C LEU A 46 -2.20 10.23 44.05
N TYR A 47 -2.79 9.06 44.32
CA TYR A 47 -4.10 8.77 44.93
C TYR A 47 -5.34 9.10 44.07
N SER A 48 -6.37 8.26 44.01
CA SER A 48 -6.67 6.93 44.57
C SER A 48 -7.82 6.39 43.71
N GLY A 49 -8.19 5.13 43.91
CA GLY A 49 -9.20 4.39 43.15
C GLY A 49 -10.43 5.19 42.71
N ASP A 50 -10.91 4.89 41.51
CA ASP A 50 -12.20 4.21 41.41
C ASP A 50 -12.40 3.61 40.02
N ILE A 51 -12.68 2.31 40.05
CA ILE A 51 -13.29 1.55 38.98
C ILE A 51 -14.69 2.13 38.76
N MET A 52 -14.98 2.62 37.56
CA MET A 52 -16.37 2.77 37.11
C MET A 52 -16.50 2.26 35.68
N PHE A 53 -16.97 1.02 35.62
CA PHE A 53 -17.82 0.54 34.55
C PHE A 53 -19.05 1.48 34.38
N ILE A 54 -19.64 1.38 33.19
CA ILE A 54 -21.03 1.69 32.80
C ILE A 54 -21.14 2.83 31.77
N ASN A 55 -21.68 2.42 30.62
CA ASN A 55 -22.54 3.14 29.67
C ASN A 55 -23.11 4.48 30.15
N THR A 56 -23.31 5.43 29.22
CA THR A 56 -24.62 5.96 28.79
C THR A 56 -24.42 7.24 27.96
N ALA A 57 -25.37 7.48 27.05
CA ALA A 57 -25.37 8.39 25.91
C ALA A 57 -25.73 9.87 26.20
N SER A 58 -25.61 10.69 25.14
CA SER A 58 -26.42 11.87 24.78
C SER A 58 -26.14 13.18 25.56
N PHE A 59 -26.27 14.42 25.05
CA PHE A 59 -26.89 15.01 23.85
C PHE A 59 -26.48 16.51 23.79
N VAL A 60 -26.35 17.13 22.61
CA VAL A 60 -26.82 18.51 22.32
C VAL A 60 -27.40 18.52 20.90
N ALA A 61 -28.61 19.09 20.80
CA ALA A 61 -29.60 18.97 19.73
C ALA A 61 -29.41 19.96 18.56
N GLY A 62 -30.03 19.67 17.40
CA GLY A 62 -30.21 20.71 16.37
C GLY A 62 -30.74 20.38 14.97
N ALA A 63 -31.55 19.33 14.73
CA ALA A 63 -32.46 19.29 13.57
C ALA A 63 -33.59 18.28 13.81
N VAL A 64 -34.83 18.77 13.78
CA VAL A 64 -36.08 18.08 14.12
C VAL A 64 -36.50 17.12 13.01
N VAL A 65 -36.65 15.83 13.35
CA VAL A 65 -37.57 14.90 12.68
C VAL A 65 -38.29 14.11 13.78
N ALA A 66 -39.61 14.20 13.79
CA ALA A 66 -40.48 13.64 14.82
C ALA A 66 -40.36 12.11 14.93
N SER A 67 -40.16 11.62 16.15
CA SER A 67 -40.19 10.20 16.49
C SER A 67 -41.65 9.75 16.69
N PRO A 68 -42.06 8.59 16.17
CA PRO A 68 -43.45 8.15 16.24
C PRO A 68 -43.84 7.68 17.64
N GLU A 69 -45.04 8.11 18.02
CA GLU A 69 -45.78 7.82 19.24
C GLU A 69 -45.97 6.30 19.47
N GLN A 70 -45.82 5.84 20.72
CA GLN A 70 -46.13 4.46 21.09
C GLN A 70 -47.63 4.20 20.94
N PRO A 71 -48.07 3.12 20.26
CA PRO A 71 -49.49 2.87 20.11
C PRO A 71 -50.13 2.46 21.44
N ALA A 72 -51.26 3.09 21.73
CA ALA A 72 -52.12 2.87 22.88
C ALA A 72 -52.45 1.39 23.10
N LYS A 73 -52.57 1.00 24.38
CA LYS A 73 -52.97 -0.34 24.82
C LYS A 73 -54.37 -0.67 24.28
N LEU A 74 -54.44 -1.59 23.32
CA LEU A 74 -55.70 -2.15 22.85
C LEU A 74 -56.23 -3.14 23.89
N VAL A 75 -57.42 -2.84 24.44
CA VAL A 75 -58.19 -3.71 25.32
C VAL A 75 -58.49 -5.05 24.60
N ARG A 76 -58.27 -6.16 25.31
CA ARG A 76 -58.58 -7.52 24.83
C ARG A 76 -60.10 -7.70 24.72
N ASP A 77 -60.64 -7.61 23.50
CA ASP A 77 -61.95 -8.18 23.20
C ASP A 77 -61.78 -9.67 22.86
N GLN A 78 -62.24 -10.54 23.76
CA GLN A 78 -62.23 -12.00 23.55
C GLN A 78 -63.42 -12.40 22.67
N ARG A 79 -63.35 -12.14 21.36
CA ARG A 79 -64.23 -12.84 20.41
C ARG A 79 -63.59 -14.15 19.98
N ARG A 80 -64.17 -15.24 20.49
CA ARG A 80 -63.88 -16.63 20.16
C ARG A 80 -64.11 -16.86 18.66
N VAL A 81 -63.04 -16.85 17.87
CA VAL A 81 -63.08 -17.28 16.46
C VAL A 81 -62.96 -18.79 16.41
N VAL A 82 -63.98 -19.41 15.81
CA VAL A 82 -64.13 -20.87 15.57
C VAL A 82 -62.97 -21.37 14.69
N PRO A 83 -62.39 -22.56 14.92
CA PRO A 83 -61.24 -23.01 14.14
C PRO A 83 -61.70 -23.45 12.75
N GLY A 84 -61.71 -22.53 11.80
CA GLY A 84 -61.63 -22.87 10.39
C GLY A 84 -60.24 -23.38 10.10
N SER A 85 -60.12 -24.59 9.53
CA SER A 85 -58.83 -25.20 9.20
C SER A 85 -58.13 -24.45 8.05
N CYS A 86 -57.53 -23.31 8.34
CA CYS A 86 -56.58 -22.66 7.45
C CYS A 86 -55.25 -23.39 7.64
N ARG A 87 -55.05 -24.50 6.91
CA ARG A 87 -53.75 -25.17 6.84
C ARG A 87 -52.80 -24.21 6.11
N ALA A 88 -52.18 -23.30 6.86
CA ALA A 88 -51.08 -22.51 6.35
C ALA A 88 -50.04 -23.51 5.82
N ARG A 89 -49.90 -23.58 4.49
CA ARG A 89 -48.73 -24.24 3.91
C ARG A 89 -47.55 -23.49 4.51
N ARG A 90 -46.81 -24.16 5.38
CA ARG A 90 -45.42 -23.80 5.68
C ARG A 90 -44.67 -24.01 4.36
N GLY A 91 -44.83 -23.08 3.43
CA GLY A 91 -43.92 -22.95 2.31
C GLY A 91 -42.61 -22.55 2.93
N ALA A 92 -41.79 -23.54 3.27
CA ALA A 92 -40.38 -23.29 3.51
C ALA A 92 -39.89 -22.53 2.28
N ALA A 93 -39.44 -21.29 2.44
CA ALA A 93 -38.86 -20.54 1.35
C ALA A 93 -37.67 -21.37 0.83
N SER A 94 -37.87 -22.08 -0.28
CA SER A 94 -36.86 -22.95 -0.84
C SER A 94 -35.89 -22.07 -1.63
N ASN A 95 -34.94 -21.47 -0.93
CA ASN A 95 -33.82 -20.76 -1.58
C ASN A 95 -32.96 -21.71 -2.43
N GLY A 96 -33.17 -23.03 -2.32
CA GLY A 96 -32.33 -24.09 -2.87
C GLY A 96 -32.12 -24.11 -4.39
N PHE A 97 -32.94 -23.43 -5.19
CA PHE A 97 -32.70 -23.33 -6.64
C PHE A 97 -31.89 -22.08 -7.02
N ARG A 98 -31.90 -21.01 -6.21
CA ARG A 98 -31.15 -19.76 -6.47
C ARG A 98 -29.76 -19.73 -5.84
N THR A 99 -29.42 -20.70 -4.98
CA THR A 99 -28.09 -20.79 -4.35
C THR A 99 -26.98 -21.19 -5.32
N TYR A 100 -27.29 -21.81 -6.46
CA TYR A 100 -26.29 -22.27 -7.44
C TYR A 100 -25.63 -21.14 -8.24
N CYS A 101 -26.21 -19.93 -8.23
CA CYS A 101 -25.65 -18.74 -8.89
C CYS A 101 -24.82 -17.87 -7.94
N MET A 102 -24.73 -18.22 -6.65
CA MET A 102 -23.97 -17.44 -5.67
C MET A 102 -22.51 -17.90 -5.68
N GLN A 103 -21.64 -17.07 -6.23
CA GLN A 103 -20.21 -17.31 -6.20
C GLN A 103 -19.62 -16.74 -4.90
N THR A 104 -18.72 -17.51 -4.27
CA THR A 104 -17.97 -17.06 -3.10
C THR A 104 -16.59 -16.61 -3.52
N TRP A 105 -16.11 -15.49 -2.99
CA TRP A 105 -14.76 -15.02 -3.23
C TRP A 105 -13.74 -15.89 -2.49
N SER A 106 -12.73 -16.40 -3.21
CA SER A 106 -11.67 -17.21 -2.59
C SER A 106 -10.79 -16.35 -1.67
N PRO A 107 -10.64 -16.69 -0.38
CA PRO A 107 -9.84 -15.90 0.56
C PRO A 107 -8.33 -16.17 0.47
N PHE A 108 -7.90 -17.29 -0.14
CA PHE A 108 -6.50 -17.76 -0.09
C PHE A 108 -5.65 -17.39 -1.30
N THR A 109 -6.25 -17.29 -2.49
CA THR A 109 -5.54 -17.21 -3.77
C THR A 109 -5.56 -15.82 -4.41
N ASN A 110 -6.13 -14.83 -3.72
CA ASN A 110 -6.49 -13.53 -4.29
C ASN A 110 -5.67 -12.38 -3.70
N ARG A 111 -4.34 -12.53 -3.63
CA ARG A 111 -3.45 -11.40 -3.27
C ARG A 111 -3.49 -10.32 -4.36
N ARG A 112 -3.56 -9.06 -3.93
CA ARG A 112 -3.74 -7.87 -4.78
C ARG A 112 -2.57 -6.91 -4.59
N TYR A 113 -2.36 -6.08 -5.59
CA TYR A 113 -1.21 -5.18 -5.69
C TYR A 113 -1.66 -3.78 -6.12
N GLU A 114 -2.65 -3.24 -5.39
CA GLU A 114 -3.22 -1.92 -5.64
C GLU A 114 -3.87 -1.79 -7.04
N ALA A 115 -3.73 -0.62 -7.69
CA ALA A 115 -4.44 -0.29 -8.91
C ALA A 115 -4.19 -1.31 -10.04
N MET A 116 -5.24 -1.56 -10.82
CA MET A 116 -5.27 -2.54 -11.93
C MET A 116 -5.06 -4.01 -11.54
N SER A 117 -4.80 -4.34 -10.28
CA SER A 117 -4.55 -5.73 -9.85
C SER A 117 -5.81 -6.62 -9.81
N TYR A 118 -7.00 -6.04 -9.93
CA TYR A 118 -8.28 -6.77 -10.07
C TYR A 118 -8.62 -7.16 -11.50
N LEU A 119 -7.97 -6.52 -12.47
CA LEU A 119 -8.17 -6.80 -13.89
C LEU A 119 -7.46 -8.10 -14.29
N PRO A 120 -7.81 -8.67 -15.45
CA PRO A 120 -6.98 -9.69 -16.08
C PRO A 120 -5.52 -9.20 -16.24
N PRO A 121 -4.53 -10.12 -16.30
CA PRO A 121 -3.14 -9.76 -16.53
C PRO A 121 -2.99 -8.82 -17.74
N LEU A 122 -2.31 -7.69 -17.53
CA LEU A 122 -2.17 -6.67 -18.56
C LEU A 122 -1.27 -7.18 -19.68
N SER A 123 -1.72 -7.02 -20.93
CA SER A 123 -0.88 -7.26 -22.11
C SER A 123 0.17 -6.16 -22.27
N ALA A 124 1.27 -6.44 -22.98
CA ALA A 124 2.30 -5.45 -23.27
C ALA A 124 1.73 -4.20 -23.98
N GLU A 125 0.75 -4.38 -24.88
CA GLU A 125 0.04 -3.28 -25.54
C GLU A 125 -0.76 -2.42 -24.57
N SER A 126 -1.39 -3.04 -23.56
CA SER A 126 -2.14 -2.30 -22.54
C SER A 126 -1.19 -1.52 -21.64
N ILE A 127 -0.05 -2.11 -21.28
CA ILE A 127 1.00 -1.44 -20.51
C ILE A 127 1.56 -0.25 -21.30
N SER A 128 1.79 -0.39 -22.62
CA SER A 128 2.21 0.71 -23.49
C SER A 128 1.24 1.89 -23.42
N LYS A 129 -0.07 1.62 -23.51
CA LYS A 129 -1.10 2.68 -23.43
C LYS A 129 -1.09 3.41 -22.09
N GLU A 130 -0.85 2.70 -20.99
CA GLU A 130 -0.74 3.35 -19.68
C GLU A 130 0.54 4.19 -19.55
N ILE A 131 1.64 3.76 -20.17
CA ILE A 131 2.86 4.55 -20.25
C ILE A 131 2.63 5.81 -21.10
N GLU A 132 1.97 5.69 -22.25
CA GLU A 132 1.59 6.82 -23.09
C GLU A 132 0.67 7.80 -22.33
N PHE A 133 -0.25 7.28 -21.50
CA PHE A 133 -1.08 8.10 -20.63
C PHE A 133 -0.24 8.88 -19.62
N ILE A 134 0.72 8.24 -18.94
CA ILE A 134 1.66 8.89 -18.01
C ILE A 134 2.42 10.02 -18.72
N MET A 135 2.91 9.77 -19.93
CA MET A 135 3.63 10.77 -20.74
C MET A 135 2.71 11.93 -21.15
N SER A 136 1.47 11.66 -21.53
CA SER A 136 0.49 12.69 -21.90
C SER A 136 0.17 13.66 -20.75
N LYS A 137 0.35 13.21 -19.50
CA LYS A 137 0.17 14.01 -18.29
C LYS A 137 1.44 14.77 -17.88
N GLY A 138 2.56 14.54 -18.55
CA GLY A 138 3.85 15.13 -18.18
C GLY A 138 4.42 14.54 -16.88
N TRP A 139 4.01 13.33 -16.51
CA TRP A 139 4.53 12.62 -15.33
C TRP A 139 5.79 11.83 -15.69
N VAL A 140 6.65 11.61 -14.71
CA VAL A 140 7.91 10.88 -14.89
C VAL A 140 7.72 9.41 -14.50
N PRO A 141 7.84 8.46 -15.44
CA PRO A 141 7.75 7.04 -15.13
C PRO A 141 9.03 6.56 -14.43
N CYS A 142 8.87 5.59 -13.53
CA CYS A 142 9.95 4.91 -12.83
C CYS A 142 9.55 3.46 -12.56
N LEU A 143 10.54 2.59 -12.45
CA LEU A 143 10.35 1.17 -12.19
C LEU A 143 10.84 0.84 -10.78
N GLU A 144 10.08 0.01 -10.09
CA GLU A 144 10.48 -0.55 -8.81
C GLU A 144 10.27 -2.07 -8.83
N PHE A 145 11.13 -2.78 -8.12
CA PHE A 145 11.06 -4.22 -8.01
C PHE A 145 11.27 -4.67 -6.57
N ASP A 146 10.65 -5.79 -6.22
CA ASP A 146 10.78 -6.42 -4.91
C ASP A 146 10.57 -7.92 -5.01
N LYS A 147 11.19 -8.68 -4.11
CA LYS A 147 11.09 -10.14 -4.11
C LYS A 147 9.83 -10.65 -3.41
N GLU A 148 9.38 -9.95 -2.37
CA GLU A 148 8.29 -10.42 -1.50
C GLU A 148 6.93 -9.88 -1.95
N GLY A 149 6.87 -8.61 -2.33
CA GLY A 149 5.66 -7.95 -2.82
C GLY A 149 4.54 -7.85 -1.77
N GLU A 150 4.87 -7.95 -0.47
CA GLU A 150 3.91 -7.98 0.63
C GLU A 150 4.20 -6.90 1.68
N ILE A 151 3.13 -6.34 2.24
CA ILE A 151 3.22 -5.40 3.37
C ILE A 151 3.14 -6.19 4.67
N HIS A 152 4.09 -5.98 5.57
CA HIS A 152 4.11 -6.61 6.90
C HIS A 152 4.37 -5.57 8.01
N ARG A 153 4.38 -6.02 9.27
CA ARG A 153 4.59 -5.16 10.45
C ARG A 153 5.52 -5.85 11.44
N SER A 154 6.79 -5.90 11.10
CA SER A 154 7.84 -6.50 11.94
C SER A 154 8.46 -5.47 12.88
N ASN A 155 8.65 -4.23 12.44
CA ASN A 155 9.42 -3.23 13.19
C ASN A 155 8.56 -2.40 14.16
N SER A 156 7.35 -2.02 13.78
CA SER A 156 6.44 -1.24 14.64
C SER A 156 4.96 -1.51 14.34
N ARG A 157 4.12 -1.28 15.34
CA ARG A 157 2.66 -1.40 15.27
C ARG A 157 1.92 -0.09 15.51
N MET A 158 2.63 1.04 15.53
CA MET A 158 2.00 2.35 15.60
C MET A 158 1.07 2.60 14.40
N PRO A 159 -0.04 3.33 14.58
CA PRO A 159 -0.93 3.68 13.48
C PRO A 159 -0.17 4.36 12.32
N GLY A 160 -0.42 3.94 11.08
CA GLY A 160 0.25 4.49 9.89
C GLY A 160 1.64 3.91 9.56
N TYR A 161 2.19 3.06 10.43
CA TYR A 161 3.46 2.38 10.16
C TYR A 161 3.26 0.96 9.60
N TYR A 162 3.92 0.72 8.46
CA TYR A 162 3.96 -0.56 7.76
C TYR A 162 5.32 -0.76 7.07
N ASP A 163 5.83 -1.98 7.13
CA ASP A 163 7.03 -2.45 6.43
C ASP A 163 6.66 -2.99 5.04
N GLY A 164 7.63 -3.05 4.11
CA GLY A 164 7.38 -3.55 2.74
C GLY A 164 6.62 -2.58 1.81
N ARG A 165 6.40 -1.32 2.23
CA ARG A 165 5.81 -0.27 1.36
C ARG A 165 6.75 0.16 0.23
N TYR A 166 8.02 0.37 0.58
CA TYR A 166 9.05 0.78 -0.36
C TYR A 166 9.65 -0.44 -1.04
N TRP A 167 9.81 -0.36 -2.35
CA TRP A 167 10.47 -1.36 -3.17
C TRP A 167 11.82 -0.83 -3.66
N THR A 168 12.64 -1.69 -4.23
CA THR A 168 13.95 -1.27 -4.74
C THR A 168 13.77 -0.56 -6.07
N LEU A 169 14.36 0.62 -6.22
CA LEU A 169 14.27 1.41 -7.44
C LEU A 169 15.15 0.78 -8.53
N TRP A 170 14.58 0.60 -9.72
CA TRP A 170 15.33 0.15 -10.90
C TRP A 170 15.94 1.35 -11.61
N LYS A 171 17.28 1.41 -11.63
CA LYS A 171 18.07 2.52 -12.17
C LYS A 171 17.67 3.88 -11.57
N LEU A 172 17.03 4.75 -12.36
CA LEU A 172 16.57 6.09 -11.96
C LEU A 172 15.23 6.39 -12.64
N PRO A 173 14.41 7.32 -12.10
CA PRO A 173 13.25 7.83 -12.82
C PRO A 173 13.63 8.32 -14.22
N MET A 174 12.83 7.97 -15.22
CA MET A 174 13.17 8.18 -16.64
C MET A 174 12.83 9.62 -17.07
N PHE A 175 13.59 10.58 -16.55
CA PHE A 175 13.41 12.00 -16.84
C PHE A 175 13.56 12.29 -18.34
N GLY A 176 12.62 13.06 -18.89
CA GLY A 176 12.63 13.44 -20.31
C GLY A 176 12.35 12.28 -21.28
N CYS A 177 11.90 11.12 -20.79
CA CYS A 177 11.49 10.03 -21.66
C CYS A 177 10.20 10.37 -22.41
N SER A 178 10.25 10.35 -23.74
CA SER A 178 9.11 10.61 -24.63
C SER A 178 8.64 9.37 -25.39
N ASP A 179 9.28 8.22 -25.19
CA ASP A 179 9.03 6.99 -25.94
C ASP A 179 8.63 5.84 -25.00
N ALA A 180 7.40 5.34 -25.15
CA ALA A 180 6.88 4.24 -24.36
C ALA A 180 7.66 2.94 -24.58
N ALA A 181 8.20 2.71 -25.78
CA ALA A 181 9.00 1.54 -26.07
C ALA A 181 10.30 1.52 -25.26
N ALA A 182 10.88 2.70 -24.96
CA ALA A 182 12.05 2.78 -24.09
C ALA A 182 11.75 2.27 -22.68
N VAL A 183 10.60 2.64 -22.11
CA VAL A 183 10.16 2.16 -20.78
C VAL A 183 9.89 0.66 -20.80
N LEU A 184 9.27 0.14 -21.88
CA LEU A 184 9.02 -1.30 -22.03
C LEU A 184 10.31 -2.12 -22.11
N ARG A 185 11.35 -1.61 -22.78
CA ARG A 185 12.67 -2.26 -22.79
C ARG A 185 13.26 -2.36 -21.39
N GLU A 186 13.14 -1.29 -20.60
CA GLU A 186 13.61 -1.28 -19.20
C GLU A 186 12.84 -2.28 -18.33
N VAL A 187 11.53 -2.42 -18.55
CA VAL A 187 10.75 -3.48 -17.90
C VAL A 187 11.29 -4.86 -18.26
N GLU A 188 11.55 -5.12 -19.54
CA GLU A 188 12.06 -6.42 -19.98
C GLU A 188 13.49 -6.69 -19.50
N GLU A 189 14.35 -5.67 -19.43
CA GLU A 189 15.67 -5.77 -18.81
C GLU A 189 15.58 -6.13 -17.33
N CYS A 190 14.69 -5.48 -16.58
CA CYS A 190 14.46 -5.78 -15.16
C CYS A 190 13.92 -7.21 -14.96
N ARG A 191 13.02 -7.67 -15.84
CA ARG A 191 12.48 -9.04 -15.82
C ARG A 191 13.55 -10.09 -16.10
N ARG A 192 14.49 -9.78 -17.00
CA ARG A 192 15.59 -10.67 -17.35
C ARG A 192 16.61 -10.79 -16.22
N GLU A 193 16.91 -9.70 -15.54
CA GLU A 193 17.85 -9.70 -14.40
C GLU A 193 17.23 -10.34 -13.16
N TYR A 194 15.97 -10.04 -12.88
CA TYR A 194 15.23 -10.50 -11.70
C TYR A 194 13.91 -11.20 -12.09
N PRO A 195 13.98 -12.45 -12.60
CA PRO A 195 12.80 -13.17 -13.05
C PRO A 195 11.86 -13.58 -11.90
N ASP A 196 12.39 -13.70 -10.68
CA ASP A 196 11.67 -14.06 -9.46
C ASP A 196 11.15 -12.85 -8.66
N ALA A 197 11.32 -11.63 -9.17
CA ALA A 197 10.83 -10.41 -8.53
C ALA A 197 9.46 -9.96 -9.07
N PHE A 198 8.70 -9.28 -8.23
CA PHE A 198 7.60 -8.42 -8.64
C PHE A 198 8.18 -7.14 -9.23
N ILE A 199 7.58 -6.63 -10.29
CA ILE A 199 7.98 -5.35 -10.89
C ILE A 199 6.72 -4.51 -11.04
N ARG A 200 6.80 -3.28 -10.57
CA ARG A 200 5.75 -2.27 -10.70
C ARG A 200 6.28 -1.04 -11.39
N LEU A 201 5.39 -0.40 -12.14
CA LEU A 201 5.61 0.88 -12.75
C LEU A 201 4.92 1.94 -11.91
N ILE A 202 5.67 2.98 -11.58
CA ILE A 202 5.19 4.13 -10.83
C ILE A 202 5.37 5.40 -11.66
N ALA A 203 4.56 6.41 -11.38
CA ALA A 203 4.66 7.72 -12.02
C ALA A 203 4.68 8.83 -10.98
N PHE A 204 5.60 9.77 -11.13
CA PHE A 204 5.74 10.94 -10.28
C PHE A 204 5.29 12.21 -10.97
N ASP A 205 4.60 13.07 -10.21
CA ASP A 205 4.28 14.43 -10.60
C ASP A 205 5.17 15.39 -9.78
N SER A 206 6.04 16.11 -10.47
CA SER A 206 6.96 17.06 -9.85
C SER A 206 6.24 18.30 -9.30
N SER A 207 5.11 18.68 -9.88
CA SER A 207 4.35 19.87 -9.47
C SER A 207 3.62 19.62 -8.16
N ARG A 208 2.99 18.44 -8.02
CA ARG A 208 2.30 18.04 -6.79
C ARG A 208 3.19 17.33 -5.77
N GLN A 209 4.43 17.01 -6.15
CA GLN A 209 5.40 16.26 -5.33
C GLN A 209 4.82 14.94 -4.81
N CYS A 210 4.07 14.23 -5.65
CA CYS A 210 3.42 12.99 -5.26
C CYS A 210 3.52 11.91 -6.33
N GLN A 211 3.49 10.66 -5.86
CA GLN A 211 3.30 9.51 -6.73
C GLN A 211 1.82 9.48 -7.17
N CYS A 212 1.61 9.56 -8.47
CA CYS A 212 0.26 9.70 -9.05
C CYS A 212 -0.29 8.38 -9.58
N MET A 213 0.58 7.44 -9.92
CA MET A 213 0.19 6.14 -10.45
C MET A 213 1.15 5.06 -9.95
N SER A 214 0.60 3.87 -9.72
CA SER A 214 1.34 2.68 -9.31
C SER A 214 0.59 1.45 -9.78
N PHE A 215 1.22 0.59 -10.57
CA PHE A 215 0.63 -0.69 -10.95
C PHE A 215 1.68 -1.74 -11.25
N VAL A 216 1.34 -3.01 -11.01
CA VAL A 216 2.24 -4.14 -11.25
C VAL A 216 2.25 -4.50 -12.73
N VAL A 217 3.46 -4.63 -13.30
CA VAL A 217 3.71 -5.02 -14.70
C VAL A 217 4.17 -6.47 -14.84
N HIS A 218 4.85 -7.01 -13.82
CA HIS A 218 5.31 -8.41 -13.81
C HIS A 218 5.12 -9.04 -12.43
N LYS A 219 4.70 -10.31 -12.44
CA LYS A 219 4.57 -11.14 -11.24
C LYS A 219 5.45 -12.38 -11.43
N PRO A 220 6.18 -12.82 -10.39
CA PRO A 220 6.98 -14.03 -10.50
C PRO A 220 6.08 -15.26 -10.67
N PRO A 221 6.59 -16.34 -11.29
CA PRO A 221 5.81 -17.55 -11.55
C PRO A 221 5.20 -18.17 -10.30
N SER A 222 5.92 -18.09 -9.17
CA SER A 222 5.46 -18.57 -7.85
C SER A 222 4.18 -17.86 -7.37
N ALA A 223 4.01 -16.58 -7.72
CA ALA A 223 2.85 -15.77 -7.35
C ALA A 223 1.74 -15.80 -8.41
N ALA A 224 2.10 -16.03 -9.68
CA ALA A 224 1.16 -16.14 -10.79
C ALA A 224 0.41 -17.49 -10.83
N ALA A 225 0.91 -18.52 -10.15
CA ALA A 225 0.35 -19.87 -10.12
C ALA A 225 -0.97 -20.03 -9.33
N SER A 226 -1.67 -18.94 -9.01
CA SER A 226 -3.09 -19.00 -8.63
C SER A 226 -3.93 -18.85 -9.90
N PRO A 227 -4.36 -19.96 -10.55
CA PRO A 227 -4.96 -19.88 -11.87
C PRO A 227 -6.31 -19.16 -11.79
N ALA A 228 -6.38 -17.98 -12.41
CA ALA A 228 -7.59 -17.49 -13.04
C ALA A 228 -7.74 -18.14 -14.43
N THR A 229 -7.66 -19.48 -14.49
CA THR A 229 -8.12 -20.23 -15.66
C THR A 229 -9.63 -20.27 -15.58
N VAL A 230 -10.27 -19.17 -15.98
CA VAL A 230 -11.61 -19.24 -16.56
C VAL A 230 -11.44 -19.99 -17.88
N ALA A 231 -11.60 -21.31 -17.80
CA ALA A 231 -11.94 -22.13 -18.94
C ALA A 231 -13.27 -21.60 -19.48
N GLY A 232 -13.20 -20.74 -20.50
CA GLY A 232 -14.27 -20.62 -21.48
C GLY A 232 -14.25 -21.89 -22.30
N ALA A 233 -14.99 -22.90 -21.85
CA ALA A 233 -15.42 -24.01 -22.68
C ALA A 233 -16.85 -23.70 -23.13
N GLU A 234 -16.99 -23.60 -24.45
CA GLU A 234 -18.21 -23.75 -25.29
C GLU A 234 -19.52 -23.07 -24.87
#